data_AF-A0A1A8U1V2-F1
#
_entry.id   AF-A0A1A8U1V2-F1
#
_cell.length_a   1.000
_cell.length_b   1.000
_cell.length_c   1.000
_cell.angle_alpha   90.00
_cell.angle_beta   90.00
_cell.angle_gamma   90.00
#
_symmetry.space_group_name_H-M   'P 1'
#
loop_
_entity.id
_entity.type
_entity.pdbx_description
1 polymer ?
#
loop_
_entity_poly.entity_id
_entity_poly.type
_entity_poly.pdbx_seq_one_letter_code
_entity_poly.pdbx_strand_id
1 'polypeptide(L)'
;KIFQAFLKSEFSDENLEFWAVCEDYKKIRCSFRMSFKAKKIFKLYIRAEAPREINIDHKTRELIRSNMKVPSMVCFDDAQKIVYGLMEKDSYPRFLRSDVYRTLLD
;
A
#
# COMPACT_ATOMS: atom_id res chain seq x y z
N LYS A 1 -11.25 -0.11 -10.49
CA LYS A 1 -12.49 -0.18 -9.66
C LYS A 1 -12.88 -1.61 -9.33
N ILE A 2 -12.76 -2.58 -10.25
CA ILE A 2 -13.25 -3.95 -10.02
C ILE A 2 -12.27 -4.79 -9.21
N PHE A 3 -10.97 -4.72 -9.51
CA PHE A 3 -9.95 -5.35 -8.67
C PHE A 3 -10.02 -4.85 -7.20
N GLN A 4 -10.28 -3.56 -6.99
CA GLN A 4 -10.50 -3.01 -5.65
C GLN A 4 -11.73 -3.62 -4.95
N ALA A 5 -12.83 -3.86 -5.67
CA ALA A 5 -14.01 -4.51 -5.10
C ALA A 5 -13.71 -5.98 -4.73
N PHE A 6 -12.96 -6.68 -5.56
CA PHE A 6 -12.48 -8.03 -5.27
C PHE A 6 -11.62 -8.06 -4.00
N LEU A 7 -10.62 -7.18 -3.88
CA LEU A 7 -9.77 -7.11 -2.68
C LEU A 7 -10.59 -6.79 -1.42
N LYS A 8 -11.64 -5.96 -1.51
CA LYS A 8 -12.55 -5.69 -0.39
C LYS A 8 -13.30 -6.94 0.06
N SER A 9 -13.73 -7.79 -0.89
CA SER A 9 -14.38 -9.06 -0.55
C SER A 9 -13.44 -10.06 0.12
N GLU A 10 -12.13 -9.94 -0.12
CA GLU A 10 -11.08 -10.74 0.53
C GLU A 10 -10.42 -10.04 1.73
N PHE A 11 -10.95 -8.90 2.18
CA PHE A 11 -10.39 -8.11 3.28
C PHE A 11 -8.89 -7.76 3.10
N SER A 12 -8.47 -7.49 1.85
CA SER A 12 -7.07 -7.21 1.47
C SER A 12 -6.91 -5.90 0.67
N ASP A 13 -7.92 -5.02 0.73
CA ASP A 13 -7.94 -3.77 -0.05
C ASP A 13 -7.01 -2.68 0.48
N GLU A 14 -6.48 -2.83 1.70
CA GLU A 14 -5.42 -1.99 2.25
C GLU A 14 -4.16 -2.01 1.39
N ASN A 15 -3.86 -3.12 0.70
CA ASN A 15 -2.69 -3.25 -0.16
C ASN A 15 -2.76 -2.30 -1.36
N LEU A 16 -3.90 -2.30 -2.07
CA LEU A 16 -4.10 -1.43 -3.22
C LEU A 16 -4.23 0.04 -2.79
N GLU A 17 -4.89 0.29 -1.67
CA GLU A 17 -5.03 1.64 -1.12
C GLU A 17 -3.67 2.22 -0.72
N PHE A 18 -2.84 1.46 0.01
CA PHE A 18 -1.48 1.86 0.38
C PHE A 18 -0.64 2.14 -0.86
N TRP A 19 -0.67 1.26 -1.86
CA TRP A 19 0.08 1.43 -3.10
C TRP A 19 -0.30 2.74 -3.81
N ALA A 20 -1.61 3.02 -3.94
CA ALA A 20 -2.09 4.26 -4.56
C ALA A 20 -1.69 5.52 -3.75
N VAL A 21 -1.76 5.44 -2.42
CA VAL A 21 -1.34 6.53 -1.53
C VAL A 21 0.16 6.81 -1.66
N CYS A 22 0.99 5.79 -1.88
CA CYS A 22 2.43 5.96 -2.14
C CYS A 22 2.70 6.65 -3.49
N GLU A 23 1.97 6.29 -4.55
CA GLU A 23 2.06 6.96 -5.85
C GLU A 23 1.73 8.46 -5.75
N ASP A 24 0.70 8.81 -4.97
CA ASP A 24 0.36 10.22 -4.72
C ASP A 24 1.38 10.93 -3.84
N TYR A 25 1.97 10.24 -2.87
CA TYR A 25 3.01 10.77 -2.01
C TYR A 25 4.25 11.20 -2.80
N LYS A 26 4.66 10.41 -3.81
CA LYS A 26 5.81 10.69 -4.70
C LYS A 26 5.67 11.99 -5.50
N LYS A 27 4.44 12.46 -5.72
CA LYS A 27 4.14 13.71 -6.44
C LYS A 27 4.30 14.96 -5.57
N ILE A 28 4.43 14.81 -4.26
CA ILE A 28 4.55 15.94 -3.34
C ILE A 28 5.95 16.57 -3.46
N ARG A 29 6.00 17.88 -3.71
CA ARG A 29 7.25 18.67 -3.75
C ARG A 29 7.47 19.53 -2.50
N CYS A 30 6.40 19.94 -1.83
CA CYS A 30 6.49 20.75 -0.61
C CYS A 30 6.89 19.89 0.60
N SER A 31 8.00 20.23 1.24
CA SER A 31 8.56 19.52 2.40
C SER A 31 7.57 19.40 3.58
N PHE A 32 6.84 20.47 3.89
CA PHE A 32 5.83 20.46 4.96
C PHE A 32 4.70 19.48 4.65
N ARG A 33 4.14 19.52 3.43
CA ARG A 33 3.10 18.58 2.98
C ARG A 33 3.61 17.14 2.95
N MET A 34 4.87 16.95 2.56
CA MET A 34 5.52 15.64 2.52
C MET A 34 5.64 15.06 3.93
N SER A 35 6.18 15.82 4.89
CA SER A 35 6.28 15.38 6.28
C SER A 35 4.92 15.05 6.89
N PHE A 36 3.92 15.90 6.66
CA PHE A 36 2.56 15.67 7.12
C PHE A 36 1.93 14.40 6.53
N LYS A 37 2.02 14.22 5.21
CA LYS A 37 1.46 13.04 4.53
C LYS A 37 2.21 11.76 4.94
N ALA A 38 3.54 11.81 5.08
CA ALA A 38 4.34 10.68 5.53
C ALA A 38 3.89 10.18 6.91
N LYS A 39 3.64 11.11 7.86
CA LYS A 39 3.12 10.78 9.20
C LYS A 39 1.76 10.11 9.14
N LYS A 40 0.87 10.55 8.24
CA LYS A 40 -0.44 9.92 8.02
C LYS A 40 -0.30 8.50 7.47
N ILE A 41 0.53 8.31 6.45
CA ILE A 41 0.80 6.99 5.84
C ILE A 41 1.35 6.04 6.90
N PHE A 42 2.35 6.49 7.67
CA PHE A 42 2.96 5.67 8.70
C PHE A 42 1.94 5.19 9.75
N LYS A 43 1.09 6.08 10.25
CA LYS A 43 0.07 5.74 11.27
C LYS A 43 -1.03 4.83 10.76
N LEU A 44 -1.37 4.92 9.47
CA LEU A 44 -2.47 4.20 8.86
C LEU A 44 -2.07 2.80 8.36
N TYR A 45 -0.86 2.65 7.82
CA TYR A 45 -0.44 1.42 7.15
C TYR A 45 0.81 0.75 7.74
N ILE A 46 1.74 1.50 8.35
CA ILE A 46 3.09 0.97 8.67
C ILE A 46 3.28 0.63 10.15
N ARG A 47 2.73 1.45 11.05
CA ARG A 47 2.84 1.24 12.49
C ARG A 47 2.23 -0.11 12.86
N ALA A 48 2.86 -0.83 13.79
CA ALA A 48 2.24 -2.03 14.36
C ALA A 48 0.85 -1.70 14.90
N GLU A 49 -0.11 -2.57 14.65
CA GLU A 49 -1.52 -2.41 15.03
C GLU A 49 -2.17 -1.18 14.36
N ALA A 50 -1.66 -0.77 13.20
CA ALA A 50 -2.32 0.27 12.42
C ALA A 50 -3.68 -0.25 11.90
N PRO A 51 -4.69 0.61 11.80
CA PRO A 51 -6.03 0.18 11.41
C PRO A 51 -6.11 -0.40 9.99
N ARG A 52 -5.12 -0.12 9.14
CA ARG A 52 -4.98 -0.67 7.78
C ARG A 52 -3.55 -1.21 7.60
N GLU A 53 -3.00 -1.86 8.63
CA GLU A 53 -1.62 -2.36 8.62
C GLU A 53 -1.35 -3.27 7.42
N ILE A 54 -0.29 -2.98 6.65
CA ILE A 54 0.16 -3.82 5.54
C ILE A 54 1.11 -4.91 6.03
N ASN A 55 1.10 -6.05 5.35
CA ASN A 55 1.96 -7.18 5.69
C ASN A 55 3.42 -6.95 5.23
N ILE A 56 4.25 -6.38 6.10
CA ILE A 56 5.68 -6.16 5.88
C ILE A 56 6.51 -6.68 7.06
N ASP A 57 7.77 -7.04 6.80
CA ASP A 57 8.66 -7.52 7.86
C ASP A 57 9.12 -6.39 8.80
N HIS A 58 9.61 -6.78 9.98
CA HIS A 58 10.10 -5.84 10.99
C HIS A 58 11.22 -4.93 10.44
N LYS A 59 12.11 -5.50 9.62
CA LYS A 59 13.25 -4.76 9.04
C LYS A 59 12.77 -3.62 8.14
N THR A 60 11.80 -3.86 7.27
CA THR A 60 11.19 -2.84 6.41
C THR A 60 10.50 -1.77 7.24
N ARG A 61 9.77 -2.17 8.29
CA ARG A 61 9.11 -1.22 9.20
C ARG A 61 10.10 -0.27 9.87
N GLU A 62 11.23 -0.78 10.37
CA GLU A 62 12.29 0.05 10.99
C GLU A 62 12.99 0.97 10.00
N LEU A 63 13.22 0.50 8.76
CA LEU A 63 13.78 1.32 7.70
C LEU A 63 12.87 2.53 7.40
N ILE A 64 11.57 2.29 7.26
CA ILE A 64 10.59 3.37 7.07
C ILE A 64 10.59 4.31 8.26
N ARG A 65 10.59 3.80 9.51
CA ARG A 65 10.68 4.64 10.71
C ARG A 65 11.92 5.54 10.70
N SER A 66 13.04 5.07 10.16
CA SER A 66 14.25 5.86 10.00
C SER A 66 14.12 6.92 8.89
N ASN A 67 13.56 6.55 7.74
CA ASN A 67 13.28 7.47 6.63
C ASN A 67 12.32 8.61 7.03
N MET A 68 11.41 8.34 7.96
CA MET A 68 10.46 9.32 8.51
C MET A 68 11.12 10.49 9.25
N LYS A 69 12.40 10.37 9.67
CA LYS A 69 13.16 11.48 10.27
C LYS A 69 13.41 12.60 9.28
N VAL A 70 13.72 12.25 8.03
CA VAL A 70 13.88 13.18 6.91
C VAL A 70 13.12 12.60 5.71
N PRO A 71 11.78 12.80 5.66
CA PRO A 71 10.95 12.21 4.62
C PRO A 71 11.39 12.67 3.24
N SER A 72 11.46 11.73 2.30
CA SER A 72 11.79 11.94 0.90
C SER A 72 10.77 11.20 0.02
N MET A 73 10.78 11.43 -1.29
CA MET A 73 9.85 10.78 -2.22
C MET A 73 9.95 9.24 -2.20
N VAL A 74 11.10 8.70 -1.80
CA VAL A 74 11.38 7.26 -1.75
C VAL A 74 11.13 6.64 -0.37
N CYS A 75 10.54 7.39 0.56
CA CYS A 75 10.35 6.98 1.96
C CYS A 75 9.62 5.62 2.12
N PHE A 76 8.78 5.25 1.16
CA PHE A 76 7.93 4.05 1.19
C PHE A 76 8.21 3.07 0.05
N ASP A 77 9.26 3.26 -0.75
CA ASP A 77 9.50 2.47 -1.97
C ASP A 77 9.62 0.97 -1.70
N ASP A 78 10.32 0.58 -0.64
CA ASP A 78 10.52 -0.84 -0.32
C ASP A 78 9.21 -1.52 0.11
N ALA A 79 8.43 -0.87 0.99
CA ALA A 79 7.11 -1.38 1.34
C ALA A 79 6.16 -1.41 0.14
N GLN A 80 6.22 -0.39 -0.73
CA GLN A 80 5.36 -0.35 -1.92
C GLN A 80 5.69 -1.51 -2.88
N LYS A 81 6.97 -1.86 -3.06
CA LYS A 81 7.39 -3.03 -3.84
C LYS A 81 6.92 -4.34 -3.22
N ILE A 82 7.02 -4.49 -1.90
CA ILE A 82 6.55 -5.68 -1.19
C ILE A 82 5.04 -5.85 -1.38
N VAL A 83 4.27 -4.78 -1.15
CA VAL A 83 2.80 -4.80 -1.29
C VAL A 83 2.37 -5.10 -2.72
N TYR A 84 3.06 -4.53 -3.72
CA TYR A 84 2.82 -4.90 -5.11
C TYR A 84 3.06 -6.39 -5.35
N GLY A 85 4.19 -6.92 -4.89
CA GLY A 85 4.51 -8.35 -5.02
C GLY A 85 3.53 -9.27 -4.29
N LEU A 86 2.96 -8.84 -3.16
CA LEU A 86 1.90 -9.58 -2.47
C LEU A 86 0.64 -9.66 -3.34
N MET A 87 0.17 -8.52 -3.86
CA MET A 87 -0.99 -8.52 -4.75
C MET A 87 -0.74 -9.33 -6.03
N GLU A 88 0.43 -9.19 -6.65
CA GLU A 88 0.81 -9.90 -7.87
C GLU A 88 0.86 -11.42 -7.70
N LYS A 89 1.37 -11.90 -6.56
CA LYS A 89 1.54 -13.34 -6.30
C LYS A 89 0.30 -14.01 -5.73
N ASP A 90 -0.55 -13.27 -5.03
CA ASP A 90 -1.65 -13.81 -4.24
C ASP A 90 -3.02 -13.39 -4.77
N SER A 91 -3.37 -12.11 -4.59
CA SER A 91 -4.72 -11.61 -4.92
C SER A 91 -5.00 -11.57 -6.42
N TYR A 92 -4.01 -11.24 -7.25
CA TYR A 92 -4.19 -11.07 -8.69
C TYR A 92 -4.49 -12.38 -9.43
N PRO A 93 -3.78 -13.50 -9.19
CA PRO A 93 -4.16 -14.80 -9.76
C PRO A 93 -5.54 -15.28 -9.32
N ARG A 94 -5.95 -14.99 -8.06
CA ARG A 94 -7.31 -15.31 -7.60
C ARG A 94 -8.36 -14.43 -8.28
N PHE A 95 -8.08 -13.14 -8.44
CA PHE A 95 -8.94 -12.22 -9.18
C PHE A 95 -9.24 -12.71 -10.59
N LEU A 96 -8.22 -13.15 -11.34
CA LEU A 96 -8.40 -13.68 -12.71
C LEU A 96 -9.26 -14.95 -12.77
N ARG A 97 -9.36 -15.70 -11.67
CA ARG A 97 -10.22 -16.90 -11.57
C ARG A 97 -11.58 -16.61 -10.95
N SER A 98 -11.78 -15.41 -10.41
CA SER A 98 -13.00 -15.04 -9.68
C SER A 98 -14.17 -14.83 -10.64
N ASP A 99 -15.39 -15.08 -10.16
CA ASP A 99 -16.60 -14.80 -10.93
C ASP A 99 -16.76 -13.31 -11.23
N VAL A 100 -16.22 -12.45 -10.35
CA VAL A 100 -16.14 -10.99 -10.57
C VAL A 100 -15.41 -10.65 -11.88
N TYR A 101 -14.34 -11.36 -12.20
CA TYR A 101 -13.62 -11.17 -13.46
C TYR A 101 -14.34 -11.82 -14.64
N ARG A 102 -14.99 -12.98 -14.44
CA ARG A 102 -15.77 -13.64 -15.50
C ARG A 102 -16.94 -12.80 -15.98
N THR A 103 -17.69 -12.18 -15.06
CA THR A 103 -18.80 -11.26 -15.39
C THR A 103 -18.36 -10.01 -16.16
N LEU A 104 -17.05 -9.71 -16.25
CA LEU A 104 -16.56 -8.64 -17.11
C LEU A 104 -16.33 -9.05 -18.57
N LEU A 105 -16.19 -10.34 -18.82
CA LEU A 105 -15.93 -10.89 -20.14
C LEU A 105 -17.22 -11.22 -20.90
N ASP A 106 -18.35 -11.28 -20.19
CA ASP A 106 -19.71 -11.42 -20.72
C ASP A 106 -20.32 -10.05 -21.06
#